data_AF-A0A1I7UZ18-F1
#
_entry.id   AF-A0A1I7UZ18-F1
#
_cell.length_a   1.000
_cell.length_b   1.000
_cell.length_c   1.000
_cell.angle_alpha   90.00
_cell.angle_beta   90.00
_cell.angle_gamma   90.00
#
_symmetry.space_group_name_H-M   'P 1'
#
loop_
_entity.id
_entity.type
_entity.pdbx_description
1 polymer ?
#
loop_
_entity_poly.entity_id
_entity_poly.type
_entity_poly.pdbx_seq_one_letter_code
_entity_poly.pdbx_strand_id
1 'polypeptide(L)'
;MTVSSATCRDLLEEIKRQHSERMGVILEQHYVQYCSLLGAYVTAIRDDVITRDRNQLMFDIASFEIGKFIEHQKTHPGQRGREFQLLVDIIHKSIGDKLNVF
;
A
#
# COMPACT_ATOMS: atom_id res chain seq x y z
N MET A 1 -13.42 45.34 2.66
CA MET A 1 -12.52 44.78 1.63
C MET A 1 -13.17 43.54 1.05
N THR A 2 -13.64 43.59 -0.19
CA THR A 2 -14.23 42.44 -0.89
C THR A 2 -13.11 41.69 -1.61
N VAL A 3 -12.87 40.43 -1.23
CA VAL A 3 -11.85 39.58 -1.85
C VAL A 3 -12.30 39.23 -3.27
N SER A 4 -11.42 39.43 -4.25
CA SER A 4 -11.69 39.12 -5.65
C SER A 4 -11.93 37.61 -5.84
N SER A 5 -12.88 37.24 -6.71
CA SER A 5 -13.15 35.85 -7.09
C SER A 5 -11.88 35.12 -7.60
N ALA A 6 -10.94 35.86 -8.20
CA ALA A 6 -9.64 35.30 -8.61
C ALA A 6 -8.78 34.89 -7.40
N THR A 7 -8.66 35.76 -6.41
CA THR A 7 -7.92 35.50 -5.16
C THR A 7 -8.51 34.31 -4.38
N CYS A 8 -9.84 34.14 -4.40
CA CYS A 8 -10.49 32.97 -3.81
C CYS A 8 -10.15 31.66 -4.56
N ARG A 9 -10.00 31.69 -5.89
CA ARG A 9 -9.58 30.52 -6.67
C ARG A 9 -8.12 30.15 -6.40
N ASP A 10 -7.25 31.14 -6.32
CA ASP A 10 -5.83 30.91 -6.02
C ASP A 10 -5.64 30.31 -4.61
N LEU A 11 -6.39 30.80 -3.62
CA LEU A 11 -6.43 30.22 -2.28
C LEU A 11 -6.95 28.77 -2.28
N LEU A 12 -7.97 28.47 -3.09
CA LEU A 12 -8.52 27.12 -3.19
C LEU A 12 -7.51 26.14 -3.81
N GLU A 13 -6.81 26.54 -4.86
CA GLU A 13 -5.77 25.71 -5.48
C GLU A 13 -4.59 25.49 -4.53
N GLU A 14 -4.21 26.51 -3.75
CA GLU A 14 -3.18 26.36 -2.72
C GLU A 14 -3.61 25.42 -1.59
N ILE A 15 -4.87 25.47 -1.16
CA ILE A 15 -5.43 24.52 -0.17
C ILE A 15 -5.40 23.09 -0.72
N LYS A 16 -5.78 22.88 -1.98
CA LYS A 16 -5.72 21.55 -2.62
C LYS A 16 -4.28 21.05 -2.69
N ARG A 17 -3.33 21.91 -3.07
CA ARG A 17 -1.90 21.58 -3.10
C ARG A 17 -1.40 21.15 -1.73
N GLN A 18 -1.67 21.94 -0.70
CA GLN A 18 -1.30 21.61 0.69
C GLN A 18 -1.95 20.32 1.17
N HIS A 19 -3.20 20.06 0.77
CA HIS A 19 -3.88 18.82 1.08
C HIS A 19 -3.18 17.61 0.44
N SER A 20 -2.85 17.68 -0.85
CA SER A 20 -2.10 16.64 -1.57
C SER A 20 -0.71 16.41 -0.99
N GLU A 21 0.01 17.47 -0.64
CA GLU A 21 1.35 17.38 -0.02
C GLU A 21 1.27 16.72 1.36
N ARG A 22 0.32 17.11 2.20
CA ARG A 22 0.11 16.47 3.51
C ARG A 22 -0.32 15.03 3.38
N MET A 23 -1.18 14.72 2.40
CA MET A 23 -1.58 13.35 2.11
C MET A 23 -0.37 12.50 1.72
N GLY A 24 0.53 13.03 0.87
CA GLY A 24 1.78 12.38 0.50
C GLY A 24 2.68 12.09 1.71
N VAL A 25 2.84 13.06 2.60
CA VAL A 25 3.64 12.90 3.83
C VAL A 25 3.05 11.85 4.77
N ILE A 26 1.72 11.84 4.97
CA ILE A 26 1.04 10.85 5.80
C ILE A 26 1.21 9.45 5.20
N LEU A 27 1.07 9.35 3.87
CA LEU A 27 1.34 8.11 3.16
C LEU A 27 2.77 7.67 3.47
N GLU A 28 3.78 8.49 3.16
CA GLU A 28 5.19 8.15 3.37
C GLU A 28 5.54 7.81 4.82
N GLN A 29 4.97 8.51 5.81
CA GLN A 29 5.22 8.28 7.23
C GLN A 29 4.78 6.89 7.69
N HIS A 30 3.59 6.45 7.26
CA HIS A 30 3.05 5.14 7.65
C HIS A 30 3.35 4.05 6.63
N TYR A 31 3.89 4.40 5.47
CA TYR A 31 4.17 3.48 4.38
C TYR A 31 5.23 2.45 4.73
N VAL A 32 6.31 2.87 5.43
CA VAL A 32 7.37 1.96 5.86
C VAL A 32 6.80 0.92 6.82
N GLN A 33 5.98 1.35 7.77
CA GLN A 33 5.32 0.47 8.74
C GLN A 33 4.37 -0.52 8.05
N TYR A 34 3.62 -0.03 7.06
CA TYR A 34 2.73 -0.85 6.25
C TYR A 34 3.50 -1.90 5.43
N CYS A 35 4.60 -1.52 4.80
CA CYS A 35 5.47 -2.46 4.08
C CYS A 35 6.10 -3.50 5.02
N SER A 36 6.52 -3.09 6.22
CA SER A 36 7.03 -4.01 7.24
C SER A 36 5.98 -5.03 7.69
N LEU A 37 4.72 -4.59 7.86
CA LEU A 37 3.61 -5.49 8.19
C LEU A 37 3.32 -6.48 7.06
N LEU A 38 3.28 -6.01 5.81
CA LEU A 38 3.18 -6.85 4.61
C LEU A 38 4.30 -7.91 4.56
N GLY A 39 5.55 -7.50 4.82
CA GLY A 39 6.67 -8.43 4.92
C GLY A 39 6.49 -9.48 6.02
N ALA A 40 5.97 -9.07 7.19
CA ALA A 40 5.67 -9.99 8.28
C ALA A 40 4.57 -11.00 7.91
N TYR A 41 3.50 -10.56 7.24
CA TYR A 41 2.47 -11.46 6.72
C TYR A 41 3.03 -12.46 5.72
N VAL A 42 3.90 -11.99 4.82
CA VAL A 42 4.55 -12.82 3.80
C VAL A 42 5.44 -13.89 4.43
N THR A 43 6.26 -13.51 5.40
CA THR A 43 7.10 -14.44 6.17
C THR A 43 6.25 -15.42 6.97
N ALA A 44 5.18 -14.96 7.61
CA ALA A 44 4.32 -15.81 8.42
C ALA A 44 3.55 -16.85 7.59
N ILE A 45 3.15 -16.52 6.36
CA ILE A 45 2.58 -17.50 5.42
C ILE A 45 3.67 -18.43 4.87
N ARG A 46 4.85 -17.89 4.51
CA ARG A 46 5.96 -18.70 4.00
C ARG A 46 6.40 -19.76 5.00
N ASP A 47 6.52 -19.39 6.27
CA ASP A 47 7.02 -20.23 7.35
C ASP A 47 5.90 -21.10 7.99
N ASP A 48 4.71 -21.18 7.37
CA ASP A 48 3.55 -21.97 7.80
C ASP A 48 3.06 -21.65 9.23
N VAL A 49 3.35 -20.44 9.71
CA VAL A 49 2.80 -19.90 10.97
C VAL A 49 1.32 -19.53 10.78
N ILE A 50 1.01 -18.94 9.62
CA ILE A 50 -0.36 -18.63 9.20
C ILE A 50 -0.71 -19.51 8.01
N THR A 51 -1.57 -20.50 8.24
CA THR A 51 -2.10 -21.40 7.20
C THR A 51 -3.62 -21.38 7.21
N ARG A 52 -4.23 -21.77 6.09
CA ARG A 52 -5.69 -21.87 5.97
C ARG A 52 -6.31 -22.79 7.03
N ASP A 53 -5.61 -23.86 7.39
CA ASP A 53 -6.10 -24.88 8.31
C ASP A 53 -5.94 -24.51 9.80
N ARG A 54 -4.94 -23.69 10.14
CA ARG A 54 -4.69 -23.27 11.54
C ARG A 54 -5.29 -21.93 11.89
N ASN A 55 -5.18 -20.95 11.00
CA ASN A 55 -5.50 -19.55 11.26
C ASN A 55 -6.20 -18.94 10.04
N GLN A 56 -7.34 -19.51 9.65
CA GLN A 56 -8.08 -19.16 8.43
C GLN A 56 -8.33 -17.64 8.31
N LEU A 57 -8.85 -17.01 9.36
CA LEU A 57 -9.13 -15.58 9.35
C LEU A 57 -7.86 -14.72 9.13
N MET A 58 -6.75 -15.08 9.77
CA MET A 58 -5.48 -14.37 9.58
C MET A 58 -4.88 -14.60 8.20
N PHE A 59 -5.06 -15.80 7.63
CA PHE A 59 -4.66 -16.10 6.27
C PHE A 59 -5.46 -15.26 5.28
N ASP A 60 -6.77 -15.13 5.47
CA ASP A 60 -7.65 -14.34 4.60
C ASP A 60 -7.33 -12.84 4.67
N ILE A 61 -7.09 -12.31 5.88
CA ILE A 61 -6.66 -10.91 6.09
C ILE A 61 -5.31 -10.65 5.40
N ALA A 62 -4.31 -11.50 5.67
CA ALA A 62 -2.99 -11.36 5.08
C ALA A 62 -3.03 -11.45 3.54
N SER A 63 -3.77 -12.41 3.00
CA SER A 63 -3.94 -12.59 1.55
C SER A 63 -4.65 -11.40 0.91
N PHE A 64 -5.69 -10.88 1.56
CA PHE A 64 -6.43 -9.70 1.10
C PHE A 64 -5.55 -8.45 1.08
N GLU A 65 -4.80 -8.19 2.16
CA GLU A 65 -3.93 -7.02 2.24
C GLU A 65 -2.78 -7.07 1.23
N ILE A 66 -2.17 -8.24 1.03
CA ILE A 66 -1.16 -8.47 -0.02
C ILE A 66 -1.76 -8.19 -1.41
N GLY A 67 -2.97 -8.69 -1.68
CA GLY A 67 -3.65 -8.45 -2.95
C GLY A 67 -3.97 -6.98 -3.20
N LYS A 68 -4.53 -6.29 -2.19
CA LYS A 68 -4.82 -4.84 -2.23
C LYS A 68 -3.58 -4.00 -2.47
N PHE A 69 -2.45 -4.39 -1.86
CA PHE A 69 -1.17 -3.72 -2.09
C PHE A 69 -0.71 -3.88 -3.54
N ILE A 70 -0.74 -5.09 -4.09
CA ILE A 70 -0.39 -5.35 -5.50
C ILE A 70 -1.28 -4.54 -6.46
N GLU A 71 -2.59 -4.48 -6.19
CA GLU A 71 -3.55 -3.69 -6.97
C GLU A 71 -3.22 -2.19 -6.90
N HIS A 72 -2.99 -1.66 -5.70
CA HIS A 72 -2.70 -0.24 -5.49
C HIS A 72 -1.41 0.20 -6.22
N GLN A 73 -0.40 -0.67 -6.26
CA GLN A 73 0.84 -0.43 -7.01
C GLN A 73 0.63 -0.44 -8.53
N LYS A 74 -0.28 -1.29 -9.05
CA LYS A 74 -0.65 -1.27 -10.48
C LYS A 74 -1.33 0.05 -10.88
N THR A 75 -2.12 0.65 -9.98
CA THR A 75 -2.84 1.90 -10.25
C THR A 75 -1.96 3.15 -10.10
N HIS A 76 -0.94 3.14 -9.23
CA HIS A 76 -0.08 4.31 -8.95
C HIS A 76 1.43 4.01 -9.09
N PRO A 77 1.94 3.75 -10.31
CA PRO A 77 3.34 3.36 -10.53
C PRO A 77 4.39 4.47 -10.28
N GLY A 78 3.95 5.70 -10.00
CA GLY A 78 4.76 6.91 -10.19
C GLY A 78 5.74 7.30 -9.08
N GLN A 79 5.57 6.86 -7.82
CA GLN A 79 6.37 7.44 -6.71
C GLN A 79 7.54 6.58 -6.23
N ARG A 80 7.50 5.24 -6.32
CA ARG A 80 8.61 4.35 -5.90
C ARG A 80 8.68 3.00 -6.65
N GLY A 81 8.18 2.94 -7.89
CA GLY A 81 7.89 1.69 -8.62
C GLY A 81 8.99 0.60 -8.60
N ARG A 82 10.29 0.92 -8.54
CA ARG A 82 11.38 -0.08 -8.46
C ARG A 82 11.46 -0.82 -7.13
N GLU A 83 11.37 -0.13 -6.00
CA GLU A 83 11.42 -0.77 -4.67
C GLU A 83 10.17 -1.65 -4.46
N PHE A 84 9.05 -1.22 -5.03
CA PHE A 84 7.78 -1.96 -5.00
C PHE A 84 7.77 -3.17 -5.91
N GLN A 85 8.31 -3.06 -7.12
CA GLN A 85 8.49 -4.21 -8.00
C GLN A 85 9.35 -5.28 -7.31
N LEU A 86 10.43 -4.88 -6.63
CA LEU A 86 11.28 -5.79 -5.86
C LEU A 86 10.53 -6.47 -4.72
N LEU A 87 9.72 -5.74 -3.95
CA LEU A 87 8.86 -6.31 -2.90
C LEU A 87 7.85 -7.30 -3.48
N VAL A 88 7.16 -6.93 -4.56
CA VAL A 88 6.19 -7.81 -5.24
C VAL A 88 6.88 -9.07 -5.77
N ASP A 89 8.07 -8.95 -6.36
CA ASP A 89 8.86 -10.09 -6.84
C ASP A 89 9.33 -10.99 -5.68
N ILE A 90 9.71 -10.41 -4.53
CA ILE A 90 10.06 -11.17 -3.32
C ILE A 90 8.83 -11.91 -2.78
N ILE A 91 7.67 -11.26 -2.76
CA ILE A 91 6.40 -11.85 -2.31
C ILE A 91 6.00 -13.01 -3.23
N HIS A 92 6.03 -12.79 -4.55
CA HIS A 92 5.74 -13.82 -5.54
C HIS A 92 6.73 -14.98 -5.47
N LYS A 93 8.03 -14.74 -5.28
CA LYS A 93 9.02 -15.82 -5.09
C LYS A 93 8.85 -16.57 -3.77
N SER A 94 8.39 -15.89 -2.72
CA SER A 94 8.31 -16.47 -1.37
C SER A 94 7.02 -17.24 -1.13
N ILE A 95 5.91 -16.87 -1.78
CA ILE A 95 4.58 -17.44 -1.53
C ILE A 95 3.86 -17.85 -2.82
N GLY A 96 4.43 -17.63 -4.01
CA GLY A 96 3.78 -17.90 -5.29
C GLY A 96 3.20 -19.31 -5.41
N ASP A 97 3.90 -20.32 -4.90
CA ASP A 97 3.42 -21.71 -4.92
C ASP A 97 2.29 -21.98 -3.90
N LYS A 98 2.18 -21.17 -2.83
CA LYS A 98 1.15 -21.30 -1.77
C LYS A 98 -0.09 -20.43 -2.01
N LEU A 99 0.03 -19.38 -2.84
CA LEU A 99 -1.06 -18.49 -3.25
C LEU A 99 -1.82 -19.00 -4.48
N ASN A 100 -1.51 -20.20 -4.98
CA ASN A 100 -2.05 -20.82 -6.20
C ASN A 100 -3.54 -21.24 -6.10
N VAL A 101 -4.39 -20.37 -5.56
CA VAL A 101 -5.86 -20.52 -5.50
C VAL A 101 -6.54 -19.20 -5.89
N PHE A 102 -6.01 -18.51 -6.89
CA PHE A 102 -6.76 -17.53 -7.68
C PHE A 102 -6.68 -17.91 -9.15
#